data_AF-A0A1Z8ZLI7-F1
#
_entry.id   AF-A0A1Z8ZLI7-F1
#
_cell.length_a   1.000
_cell.length_b   1.000
_cell.length_c   1.000
_cell.angle_alpha   90.00
_cell.angle_beta   90.00
_cell.angle_gamma   90.00
#
_symmetry.space_group_name_H-M   'P 1'
#
loop_
_entity.id
_entity.type
_entity.pdbx_description
1 polymer ?
#
loop_
_entity_poly.entity_id
_entity_poly.type
_entity_poly.pdbx_seq_one_letter_code
_entity_poly.pdbx_strand_id
1 'polypeptide(L)'
;MFGHPRRVLVLLHDTIMAFVSISLAFLLRLGEQVFVDVYYILFIALVFSGISLLVYLYTDLYRHTWLYVSFSDGIKVVKTVLYIVLLFVPLLFLFTRLQDIPRSVPIISWFILVVLLSASRLVYRFYNDKKLPFYNHKNEEYVPVILVGFGKLGERFLRSTQVDSDNKYRVMGILSDSEEKVGQLIHGIEVIGHINQAELIIEDFNVSGNKLDRMIIGLDRLDPKQIKTLLEISHKTGCSLAKLPPPMDVHIYGDEKFLPHPIDLGDLLGRKQLSLDKLAMTQLIKGKRILITGAGGSIGSELSRQIAKSSPMHLSLLDHGEFNLYKIDNEIKEKNQLSSINSLIADVRDRARIEAIFKAEKPDIVFHAAALKHVPLVETNPIEGIHTNSLGTKIIVDACLLFKVQEMVLISTDKAVNPINIMGAAKRAAEIYCQAADISQNVTRFITVRFGNVLGSAGSVIPLFQEQLSKGGPLTVTHPDVERFFMTVSEAVELVLQAAALGPHEQSKGSIYVLDMGTPIKIIDLARQLISLIGKTPDQDIKIKIIG
;
A
#
# COMPACT_ATOMS: atom_id res chain seq x y z
N MET A 1 28.91 -22.21 -17.86
CA MET A 1 27.85 -22.01 -18.88
C MET A 1 26.86 -23.20 -19.00
N PHE A 2 27.17 -24.40 -18.49
CA PHE A 2 26.31 -25.61 -18.59
C PHE A 2 25.85 -26.18 -17.23
N GLY A 3 25.23 -25.36 -16.37
CA GLY A 3 24.85 -25.77 -15.01
C GLY A 3 23.51 -26.52 -14.86
N HIS A 4 22.69 -26.65 -15.91
CA HIS A 4 21.38 -27.30 -15.81
C HIS A 4 21.11 -28.27 -16.97
N PRO A 5 20.78 -29.56 -16.70
CA PRO A 5 20.55 -30.58 -17.74
C PRO A 5 19.41 -30.21 -18.69
N ARG A 6 18.42 -29.44 -18.21
CA ARG A 6 17.29 -28.96 -19.02
C ARG A 6 17.70 -28.00 -20.14
N ARG A 7 18.75 -27.18 -19.94
CA ARG A 7 19.22 -26.24 -20.98
C ARG A 7 19.89 -26.96 -22.15
N VAL A 8 20.60 -28.04 -21.87
CA VAL A 8 21.25 -28.87 -22.90
C VAL A 8 20.20 -29.58 -23.75
N LEU A 9 19.14 -30.12 -23.13
CA LEU A 9 18.03 -30.76 -23.85
C LEU A 9 17.30 -29.80 -24.78
N VAL A 10 17.05 -28.57 -24.31
CA VAL A 10 16.40 -27.52 -25.11
C VAL A 10 17.27 -27.09 -26.30
N LEU A 11 18.58 -26.92 -26.08
CA LEU A 11 19.52 -26.59 -27.15
C LEU A 11 19.60 -27.69 -28.21
N LEU A 12 19.61 -28.95 -27.77
CA LEU A 12 19.62 -30.11 -28.66
C LEU A 12 18.33 -30.19 -29.49
N HIS A 13 17.18 -29.99 -28.85
CA HIS A 13 15.88 -29.88 -29.53
C HIS A 13 15.90 -28.79 -30.62
N ASP A 14 16.31 -27.57 -30.28
CA ASP A 14 16.27 -26.44 -31.23
C ASP A 14 17.27 -26.63 -32.39
N THR A 15 18.39 -27.31 -32.14
CA THR A 15 19.37 -27.69 -33.19
C THR A 15 18.80 -28.75 -34.15
N ILE A 16 18.01 -29.70 -33.64
CA ILE A 16 17.27 -30.65 -34.47
C ILE A 16 16.19 -29.92 -35.29
N MET A 17 15.48 -28.96 -34.70
CA MET A 17 14.49 -28.17 -35.43
C MET A 17 15.11 -27.36 -36.56
N ALA A 18 16.34 -26.84 -36.39
CA ALA A 18 17.09 -26.23 -37.48
C ALA A 18 17.36 -27.22 -38.62
N PHE A 19 17.78 -28.45 -38.30
CA PHE A 19 18.04 -29.50 -39.30
C PHE A 19 16.77 -29.85 -40.09
N VAL A 20 15.66 -30.03 -39.37
CA VAL A 20 14.35 -30.35 -39.97
C VAL A 20 13.86 -29.18 -40.83
N SER A 21 14.04 -27.94 -40.37
CA SER A 21 13.52 -26.76 -41.06
C SER A 21 14.10 -26.57 -42.46
N ILE A 22 15.42 -26.72 -42.61
CA ILE A 22 16.10 -26.56 -43.90
C ILE A 22 15.84 -27.76 -44.82
N SER A 23 15.77 -28.97 -44.27
CA SER A 23 15.40 -30.17 -45.01
C SER A 23 13.98 -30.07 -45.58
N LEU A 24 13.03 -29.57 -44.77
CA LEU A 24 11.66 -29.33 -45.19
C LEU A 24 11.58 -28.19 -46.22
N ALA A 25 12.42 -27.16 -46.09
CA ALA A 25 12.51 -26.09 -47.08
C ALA A 25 12.97 -26.59 -48.46
N PHE A 26 13.95 -27.51 -48.50
CA PHE A 26 14.34 -28.19 -49.73
C PHE A 26 13.21 -29.05 -50.30
N LEU A 27 12.53 -29.84 -49.46
CA LEU A 27 11.40 -30.67 -49.87
C LEU A 27 10.26 -29.83 -50.47
N LEU A 28 9.87 -28.74 -49.82
CA LEU A 28 8.83 -27.84 -50.32
C LEU A 28 9.22 -27.12 -51.61
N ARG A 29 10.53 -26.90 -51.83
CA ARG A 29 11.01 -26.16 -52.99
C ARG A 29 11.26 -27.03 -54.22
N LEU A 30 11.81 -28.22 -54.02
CA LEU A 30 12.27 -29.13 -55.07
C LEU A 30 11.33 -30.34 -55.26
N GLY A 31 10.42 -30.60 -54.31
CA GLY A 31 9.50 -31.74 -54.38
C GLY A 31 10.26 -33.08 -54.42
N GLU A 32 9.89 -33.96 -55.35
CA GLU A 32 10.52 -35.28 -55.52
C GLU A 32 11.98 -35.21 -56.00
N GLN A 33 12.43 -34.07 -56.55
CA GLN A 33 13.82 -33.91 -57.02
C GLN A 33 14.84 -33.90 -55.88
N VAL A 34 14.40 -33.73 -54.62
CA VAL A 34 15.25 -33.84 -53.42
C VAL A 34 15.93 -35.21 -53.31
N PHE A 35 15.29 -36.26 -53.81
CA PHE A 35 15.79 -37.63 -53.67
C PHE A 35 16.98 -37.95 -54.60
N VAL A 36 17.28 -37.08 -55.57
CA VAL A 36 18.42 -37.25 -56.47
C VAL A 36 19.74 -36.86 -55.78
N ASP A 37 19.72 -35.83 -54.93
CA ASP A 37 20.91 -35.25 -54.29
C ASP A 37 20.83 -35.28 -52.74
N VAL A 38 20.28 -36.36 -52.18
CA VAL A 38 20.01 -36.48 -50.73
C VAL A 38 21.25 -36.22 -49.88
N TYR A 39 22.42 -36.77 -50.26
CA TYR A 39 23.65 -36.59 -49.50
C TYR A 39 24.11 -35.13 -49.44
N TYR A 40 23.93 -34.38 -50.53
CA TYR A 40 24.28 -32.96 -50.60
C TYR A 40 23.33 -32.12 -49.71
N ILE A 41 22.03 -32.41 -49.77
CA ILE A 41 21.02 -31.72 -48.95
C ILE A 41 21.23 -32.02 -47.46
N LEU A 42 21.56 -33.26 -47.09
CA LEU A 42 21.90 -33.63 -45.71
C LEU A 42 23.15 -32.91 -45.21
N PHE A 43 24.18 -32.77 -46.07
CA PHE A 43 25.38 -32.01 -45.74
C PHE A 43 25.04 -30.53 -45.48
N ILE A 44 24.24 -29.91 -46.34
CA ILE A 44 23.78 -28.52 -46.14
C ILE A 44 22.97 -28.39 -44.85
N ALA A 45 22.11 -29.36 -44.55
CA ALA A 45 21.32 -29.36 -43.33
C ALA A 45 22.19 -29.47 -42.08
N LEU A 46 23.26 -30.28 -42.11
CA LEU A 46 24.26 -30.35 -41.05
C LEU A 46 24.99 -29.02 -40.84
N VAL A 47 25.41 -28.36 -41.93
CA VAL A 47 26.06 -27.05 -41.87
C VAL A 47 25.12 -26.00 -41.28
N PHE A 48 23.86 -25.97 -41.71
CA PHE A 48 22.84 -25.06 -41.20
C PHE A 48 22.56 -25.27 -39.70
N SER A 49 22.47 -26.52 -39.25
CA SER A 49 22.35 -26.85 -37.83
C SER A 49 23.59 -26.47 -37.02
N GLY A 50 24.79 -26.66 -37.56
CA GLY A 50 26.03 -26.24 -36.91
C GLY A 50 26.10 -24.73 -36.70
N ILE A 51 25.72 -23.95 -37.71
CA ILE A 51 25.59 -22.49 -37.62
C ILE A 51 24.51 -22.10 -36.60
N SER A 52 23.37 -22.77 -36.64
CA SER A 52 22.27 -22.53 -35.70
C SER A 52 22.72 -22.74 -34.25
N LEU A 53 23.44 -23.83 -33.97
CA LEU A 53 24.01 -24.12 -32.65
C LEU A 53 24.95 -23.00 -32.17
N LEU A 54 25.83 -22.49 -33.03
CA LEU A 54 26.73 -21.39 -32.68
C LEU A 54 25.97 -20.09 -32.37
N VAL A 55 24.96 -19.75 -33.18
CA VAL A 55 24.12 -18.56 -32.95
C VAL A 55 23.28 -18.72 -31.68
N TYR A 56 22.78 -19.92 -31.40
CA TYR A 56 22.05 -20.25 -30.17
C TYR A 56 22.90 -20.13 -28.90
N LEU A 57 24.19 -20.44 -28.98
CA LEU A 57 25.12 -20.27 -27.85
C LEU A 57 25.48 -18.79 -27.62
N TYR A 58 25.47 -17.97 -28.68
CA TYR A 58 25.78 -16.55 -28.59
C TYR A 58 24.57 -15.68 -28.24
N THR A 59 23.37 -16.09 -28.63
CA THR A 59 22.12 -15.37 -28.34
C THR A 59 21.55 -15.75 -26.99
N ASP A 60 20.99 -14.77 -26.26
CA ASP A 60 20.40 -14.98 -24.93
C ASP A 60 19.02 -15.69 -24.95
N LEU A 61 18.75 -16.50 -25.99
CA LEU A 61 17.47 -17.16 -26.21
C LEU A 61 17.09 -18.14 -25.07
N TYR A 62 18.09 -18.65 -24.34
CA TYR A 62 17.90 -19.67 -23.30
C TYR A 62 18.12 -19.14 -21.87
N ARG A 63 18.20 -17.81 -21.68
CA ARG A 63 18.25 -17.23 -20.32
C ARG A 63 16.91 -17.32 -19.59
N HIS A 64 15.80 -17.29 -20.32
CA HIS A 64 14.45 -17.40 -19.75
C HIS A 64 13.91 -18.83 -19.84
N THR A 65 13.29 -19.31 -18.77
CA THR A 65 12.60 -20.59 -18.72
C THR A 65 11.36 -20.56 -19.62
N TRP A 66 11.14 -21.61 -20.42
CA TRP A 66 9.99 -21.76 -21.34
C TRP A 66 8.60 -21.68 -20.67
N LEU A 67 8.53 -21.58 -19.34
CA LEU A 67 7.31 -21.38 -18.57
C LEU A 67 6.80 -19.93 -18.58
N TYR A 68 7.64 -18.96 -18.95
CA TYR A 68 7.31 -17.52 -18.88
C TYR A 68 7.48 -16.82 -20.23
N VAL A 69 7.16 -17.51 -21.33
CA VAL A 69 7.28 -16.94 -22.69
C VAL A 69 6.39 -15.72 -22.83
N SER A 70 7.01 -14.56 -23.01
CA SER A 70 6.32 -13.28 -23.23
C SER A 70 6.35 -12.87 -24.71
N PHE A 71 5.60 -11.82 -25.08
CA PHE A 71 5.65 -11.27 -26.44
C PHE A 71 7.07 -10.86 -26.87
N SER A 72 7.89 -10.40 -25.92
CA SER A 72 9.28 -10.02 -26.21
C SER A 72 10.18 -11.21 -26.53
N ASP A 73 9.83 -12.43 -26.09
CA ASP A 73 10.57 -13.65 -26.44
C ASP A 73 10.29 -14.11 -27.87
N GLY A 74 9.08 -13.86 -28.38
CA GLY A 74 8.76 -14.07 -29.80
C GLY A 74 9.65 -13.24 -30.72
N ILE A 75 9.87 -11.96 -30.37
CA ILE A 75 10.77 -11.07 -31.11
C ILE A 75 12.22 -11.59 -31.08
N LYS A 76 12.67 -12.16 -29.96
CA LYS A 76 14.02 -12.76 -29.84
C LYS A 76 14.17 -13.98 -30.76
N VAL A 77 13.16 -14.85 -30.85
CA VAL A 77 13.17 -16.01 -31.77
C VAL A 77 13.34 -15.53 -33.21
N VAL A 78 12.51 -14.57 -33.65
CA VAL A 78 12.55 -14.03 -35.01
C VAL A 78 13.93 -13.42 -35.35
N LYS A 79 14.50 -12.61 -34.45
CA LYS A 79 15.84 -12.03 -34.63
C LYS A 79 16.93 -13.09 -34.68
N THR A 80 16.85 -14.11 -33.83
CA THR A 80 17.85 -15.19 -33.77
C THR A 80 17.86 -15.99 -35.06
N VAL A 81 16.69 -16.37 -35.58
CA VAL A 81 16.55 -17.10 -36.85
C VAL A 81 17.01 -16.23 -38.03
N LEU A 82 16.77 -14.91 -37.97
CA LEU A 82 17.31 -13.98 -38.96
C LEU A 82 18.85 -13.98 -38.98
N TYR A 83 19.51 -13.95 -37.82
CA TYR A 83 20.97 -14.03 -37.74
C TYR A 83 21.53 -15.35 -38.28
N ILE A 84 20.83 -16.47 -38.04
CA ILE A 84 21.19 -17.78 -38.61
C ILE A 84 21.23 -17.71 -40.14
N VAL A 85 20.18 -17.17 -40.75
CA VAL A 85 20.08 -17.07 -42.22
C VAL A 85 21.10 -16.08 -42.79
N LEU A 86 21.30 -14.93 -42.13
CA LEU A 86 22.29 -13.93 -42.53
C LEU A 86 23.73 -14.43 -42.44
N LEU A 87 24.02 -15.39 -41.55
CA LEU A 87 25.34 -16.01 -41.46
C LEU A 87 25.49 -17.20 -42.44
N PHE A 88 24.41 -17.95 -42.63
CA PHE A 88 24.38 -19.11 -43.51
C PHE A 88 24.54 -18.76 -44.99
N VAL A 89 23.80 -17.76 -45.50
CA VAL A 89 23.80 -17.42 -46.94
C VAL A 89 25.19 -16.99 -47.45
N PRO A 90 25.93 -16.07 -46.80
CA PRO A 90 27.28 -15.69 -47.23
C PRO A 90 28.29 -16.84 -47.12
N LEU A 91 28.20 -17.66 -46.06
CA LEU A 91 29.10 -18.80 -45.88
C LEU A 91 28.88 -19.81 -47.01
N LEU A 92 27.62 -20.09 -47.33
CA LEU A 92 27.26 -20.96 -48.44
C LEU A 92 27.72 -20.38 -49.80
N PHE A 93 27.61 -19.07 -50.01
CA PHE A 93 28.16 -18.40 -51.20
C PHE A 93 29.67 -18.60 -51.35
N LEU A 94 30.44 -18.56 -50.26
CA LEU A 94 31.89 -18.77 -50.31
C LEU A 94 32.28 -20.20 -50.70
N PHE A 95 31.51 -21.21 -50.26
CA PHE A 95 31.83 -22.62 -50.52
C PHE A 95 31.27 -23.15 -51.84
N THR A 96 30.06 -22.74 -52.23
CA THR A 96 29.36 -23.32 -53.39
C THR A 96 28.98 -22.29 -54.44
N ARG A 97 29.34 -21.01 -54.27
CA ARG A 97 28.91 -19.88 -55.12
C ARG A 97 27.39 -19.76 -55.27
N LEU A 98 26.61 -20.37 -54.37
CA LEU A 98 25.16 -20.53 -54.50
C LEU A 98 24.72 -21.28 -55.78
N GLN A 99 25.63 -22.01 -56.44
CA GLN A 99 25.25 -22.91 -57.52
C GLN A 99 24.46 -24.08 -56.92
N ASP A 100 23.41 -24.50 -57.61
CA ASP A 100 22.54 -25.65 -57.29
C ASP A 100 21.64 -25.54 -56.04
N ILE A 101 21.60 -24.39 -55.36
CA ILE A 101 20.65 -24.14 -54.27
C ILE A 101 19.61 -23.10 -54.69
N PRO A 102 18.31 -23.44 -54.69
CA PRO A 102 17.28 -22.47 -55.01
C PRO A 102 17.28 -21.32 -54.00
N ARG A 103 17.35 -20.08 -54.49
CA ARG A 103 17.44 -18.85 -53.67
C ARG A 103 16.28 -18.65 -52.69
N SER A 104 15.16 -19.32 -52.90
CA SER A 104 14.02 -19.30 -51.98
C SER A 104 14.19 -20.22 -50.76
N VAL A 105 15.09 -21.21 -50.79
CA VAL A 105 15.28 -22.17 -49.68
C VAL A 105 15.64 -21.47 -48.36
N PRO A 106 16.61 -20.53 -48.30
CA PRO A 106 16.93 -19.82 -47.05
C PRO A 106 15.74 -19.04 -46.46
N ILE A 107 14.91 -18.46 -47.33
CA ILE A 107 13.71 -17.69 -46.93
C ILE A 107 12.64 -18.65 -46.40
N ILE A 108 12.40 -19.77 -47.09
CA ILE A 108 11.44 -20.79 -46.66
C ILE A 108 11.89 -21.40 -45.33
N SER A 109 13.17 -21.71 -45.16
CA SER A 109 13.71 -22.24 -43.90
C SER A 109 13.59 -21.24 -42.75
N TRP A 110 13.72 -19.94 -43.02
CA TRP A 110 13.52 -18.89 -42.02
C TRP A 110 12.11 -18.96 -41.42
N PHE A 111 11.09 -18.99 -42.29
CA PHE A 111 9.69 -19.09 -41.86
C PHE A 111 9.41 -20.38 -41.10
N ILE A 112 9.84 -21.52 -41.65
CA ILE A 112 9.62 -22.84 -41.02
C ILE A 112 10.28 -22.89 -39.64
N LEU A 113 11.52 -22.42 -39.52
CA LEU A 113 12.26 -22.48 -38.26
C LEU A 113 11.62 -21.58 -37.19
N VAL A 114 11.16 -20.37 -37.54
CA VAL A 114 10.41 -19.51 -36.62
C VAL A 114 9.16 -20.23 -36.10
N VAL A 115 8.41 -20.89 -36.98
CA VAL A 115 7.20 -21.63 -36.61
C VAL A 115 7.55 -22.81 -35.71
N LEU A 116 8.53 -23.65 -36.07
CA LEU A 116 8.91 -24.83 -35.28
C LEU A 116 9.38 -24.45 -33.87
N LEU A 117 10.20 -23.40 -33.74
CA LEU A 117 10.70 -22.93 -32.46
C LEU A 117 9.62 -22.26 -31.59
N SER A 118 8.66 -21.57 -32.21
CA SER A 118 7.55 -20.92 -31.50
C SER A 118 6.50 -21.94 -31.07
N ALA A 119 6.14 -22.88 -31.96
CA ALA A 119 5.16 -23.92 -31.70
C ALA A 119 5.60 -24.86 -30.58
N SER A 120 6.86 -25.30 -30.58
CA SER A 120 7.40 -26.17 -29.51
C SER A 120 7.31 -25.51 -28.14
N ARG A 121 7.61 -24.22 -28.04
CA ARG A 121 7.52 -23.42 -26.81
C ARG A 121 6.07 -23.22 -26.36
N LEU A 122 5.15 -22.95 -27.28
CA LEU A 122 3.73 -22.83 -26.98
C LEU A 122 3.14 -24.16 -26.50
N VAL A 123 3.45 -25.27 -27.18
CA VAL A 123 3.01 -26.61 -26.77
C VAL A 123 3.56 -26.98 -25.40
N TYR A 124 4.84 -26.72 -25.14
CA TYR A 124 5.44 -26.95 -23.82
C TYR A 124 4.81 -26.09 -22.72
N ARG A 125 4.43 -24.84 -23.05
CA ARG A 125 3.68 -23.96 -22.16
C ARG A 125 2.31 -24.55 -21.88
N PHE A 126 1.50 -24.86 -22.89
CA PHE A 126 0.17 -25.45 -22.71
C PHE A 126 0.18 -26.79 -21.97
N TYR A 127 1.19 -27.63 -22.20
CA TYR A 127 1.31 -28.93 -21.54
C TYR A 127 1.70 -28.81 -20.05
N ASN A 128 2.52 -27.82 -19.70
CA ASN A 128 2.90 -27.57 -18.29
C ASN A 128 1.96 -26.60 -17.58
N ASP A 129 1.21 -25.77 -18.32
CA ASP A 129 0.00 -25.06 -17.89
C ASP A 129 -1.17 -26.04 -17.76
N LYS A 130 -0.96 -27.17 -17.07
CA LYS A 130 -2.05 -27.96 -16.45
C LYS A 130 -2.76 -27.17 -15.33
N LYS A 131 -2.45 -25.88 -15.16
CA LYS A 131 -3.27 -24.87 -14.49
C LYS A 131 -4.14 -24.12 -15.51
N LEU A 132 -4.98 -24.85 -16.24
CA LEU A 132 -6.18 -24.25 -16.82
C LEU A 132 -7.08 -23.80 -15.65
N PRO A 133 -7.64 -22.57 -15.65
CA PRO A 133 -8.43 -22.04 -14.54
C PRO A 133 -9.81 -22.71 -14.35
N PHE A 134 -10.06 -23.85 -15.00
CA PHE A 134 -11.37 -24.49 -15.07
C PHE A 134 -11.44 -25.93 -14.54
N TYR A 135 -10.41 -26.44 -13.85
CA TYR A 135 -10.48 -27.80 -13.30
C TYR A 135 -10.04 -27.91 -11.83
N ASN A 136 -11.05 -27.95 -10.96
CA ASN A 136 -11.09 -28.52 -9.61
C ASN A 136 -9.77 -28.56 -8.81
N HIS A 137 -9.49 -27.48 -8.08
CA HIS A 137 -8.87 -27.62 -6.76
C HIS A 137 -9.90 -28.26 -5.82
N LYS A 138 -9.65 -29.51 -5.44
CA LYS A 138 -10.38 -30.17 -4.35
C LYS A 138 -9.92 -29.56 -3.01
N ASN A 139 -10.89 -29.13 -2.21
CA ASN A 139 -10.83 -28.95 -0.75
C ASN A 139 -9.84 -27.91 -0.18
N GLU A 140 -9.93 -26.66 -0.61
CA GLU A 140 -9.58 -25.53 0.28
C GLU A 140 -10.81 -24.64 0.43
N GLU A 141 -11.16 -24.27 1.68
CA GLU A 141 -12.22 -23.32 1.99
C GLU A 141 -11.83 -21.93 1.47
N TYR A 142 -12.28 -21.60 0.26
CA TYR A 142 -12.14 -20.25 -0.29
C TYR A 142 -13.29 -19.37 0.18
N VAL A 143 -13.00 -18.09 0.35
CA VAL A 143 -13.96 -17.02 0.64
C VAL A 143 -14.46 -16.45 -0.71
N PRO A 144 -15.72 -16.70 -1.10
CA PRO A 144 -16.29 -16.17 -2.35
C PRO A 144 -16.54 -14.67 -2.22
N VAL A 145 -15.98 -13.88 -3.14
CA VAL A 145 -16.03 -12.42 -3.10
C VAL A 145 -16.50 -11.82 -4.42
N ILE A 146 -17.17 -10.69 -4.33
CA ILE A 146 -17.51 -9.84 -5.48
C ILE A 146 -16.66 -8.57 -5.43
N LEU A 147 -16.03 -8.22 -6.55
CA LEU A 147 -15.17 -7.05 -6.63
C LEU A 147 -15.99 -5.83 -7.04
N VAL A 148 -16.03 -4.80 -6.20
CA VAL A 148 -16.76 -3.56 -6.45
C VAL A 148 -15.85 -2.55 -7.14
N GLY A 149 -16.08 -2.40 -8.43
CA GLY A 149 -15.36 -1.55 -9.36
C GLY A 149 -13.99 -2.11 -9.75
N PHE A 150 -13.52 -1.74 -10.94
CA PHE A 150 -12.28 -2.24 -11.51
C PHE A 150 -11.32 -1.08 -11.80
N GLY A 151 -10.31 -0.93 -10.94
CA GLY A 151 -9.19 0.00 -11.09
C GLY A 151 -7.85 -0.70 -10.86
N LYS A 152 -6.77 0.07 -10.68
CA LYS A 152 -5.40 -0.48 -10.47
C LYS A 152 -5.33 -1.40 -9.24
N LEU A 153 -6.06 -1.08 -8.18
CA LEU A 153 -6.15 -1.92 -6.97
C LEU A 153 -6.90 -3.23 -7.24
N GLY A 154 -8.08 -3.14 -7.88
CA GLY A 154 -8.87 -4.29 -8.27
C GLY A 154 -8.13 -5.24 -9.21
N GLU A 155 -7.41 -4.72 -10.21
CA GLU A 155 -6.57 -5.51 -11.13
C GLU A 155 -5.47 -6.27 -10.37
N ARG A 156 -4.75 -5.58 -9.48
CA ARG A 156 -3.71 -6.19 -8.65
C ARG A 156 -4.28 -7.27 -7.74
N PHE A 157 -5.41 -7.02 -7.10
CA PHE A 157 -6.09 -8.00 -6.26
C PHE A 157 -6.46 -9.24 -7.07
N LEU A 158 -7.11 -9.04 -8.22
CA LEU A 158 -7.54 -10.13 -9.08
C LEU A 158 -6.35 -10.98 -9.54
N ARG A 159 -5.24 -10.35 -9.95
CA ARG A 159 -4.01 -11.05 -10.31
C ARG A 159 -3.42 -11.84 -9.12
N SER A 160 -3.42 -11.27 -7.92
CA SER A 160 -2.95 -11.97 -6.71
C SER A 160 -3.80 -13.20 -6.38
N THR A 161 -5.12 -13.14 -6.59
CA THR A 161 -6.02 -14.29 -6.38
C THR A 161 -5.85 -15.40 -7.42
N GLN A 162 -5.28 -15.10 -8.58
CA GLN A 162 -5.06 -16.08 -9.66
C GLN A 162 -3.66 -16.71 -9.63
N VAL A 163 -2.66 -15.98 -9.13
CA VAL A 163 -1.24 -16.39 -9.17
C VAL A 163 -0.79 -17.06 -7.86
N ASP A 164 -1.24 -16.55 -6.70
CA ASP A 164 -0.80 -17.06 -5.39
C ASP A 164 -1.67 -18.23 -4.93
N SER A 165 -1.04 -19.40 -4.75
CA SER A 165 -1.70 -20.61 -4.24
C SER A 165 -2.17 -20.47 -2.79
N ASP A 166 -1.64 -19.51 -2.03
CA ASP A 166 -1.99 -19.30 -0.62
C ASP A 166 -3.13 -18.27 -0.42
N ASN A 167 -3.75 -17.77 -1.50
CA ASN A 167 -4.80 -16.77 -1.41
C ASN A 167 -6.16 -17.42 -1.13
N LYS A 168 -6.80 -16.99 -0.03
CA LYS A 168 -8.10 -17.52 0.41
C LYS A 168 -9.29 -16.95 -0.37
N TYR A 169 -9.12 -15.88 -1.15
CA TYR A 169 -10.23 -15.21 -1.82
C TYR A 169 -10.45 -15.73 -3.23
N ARG A 170 -11.72 -15.97 -3.59
CA ARG A 170 -12.13 -16.31 -4.95
C ARG A 170 -13.10 -15.27 -5.49
N VAL A 171 -12.67 -14.53 -6.51
CA VAL A 171 -13.51 -13.51 -7.16
C VAL A 171 -14.54 -14.20 -8.05
N MET A 172 -15.82 -14.03 -7.72
CA MET A 172 -16.96 -14.63 -8.43
C MET A 172 -17.50 -13.74 -9.56
N GLY A 173 -17.27 -12.43 -9.46
CA GLY A 173 -17.73 -11.45 -10.45
C GLY A 173 -17.28 -10.03 -10.10
N ILE A 174 -17.43 -9.12 -11.05
CA ILE A 174 -17.07 -7.71 -10.91
C ILE A 174 -18.32 -6.84 -11.08
N LEU A 175 -18.52 -5.89 -10.16
CA LEU A 175 -19.49 -4.80 -10.32
C LEU A 175 -18.77 -3.59 -10.88
N SER A 176 -19.32 -2.96 -11.93
CA SER A 176 -18.69 -1.79 -12.57
C SER A 176 -19.32 -0.48 -12.14
N ASP A 177 -18.50 0.57 -12.10
CA ASP A 177 -18.91 1.97 -11.96
C ASP A 177 -19.42 2.60 -13.28
N SER A 178 -19.29 1.86 -14.38
CA SER A 178 -19.75 2.24 -15.72
C SER A 178 -20.56 1.11 -16.35
N GLU A 179 -21.75 1.44 -16.87
CA GLU A 179 -22.64 0.49 -17.55
C GLU A 179 -22.00 -0.10 -18.82
N GLU A 180 -21.10 0.62 -19.49
CA GLU A 180 -20.44 0.18 -20.74
C GLU A 180 -19.59 -1.09 -20.57
N LYS A 181 -19.14 -1.35 -19.33
CA LYS A 181 -18.27 -2.51 -19.04
C LYS A 181 -19.05 -3.77 -18.68
N VAL A 182 -20.37 -3.69 -18.48
CA VAL A 182 -21.19 -4.85 -18.11
C VAL A 182 -21.18 -5.89 -19.24
N GLY A 183 -21.01 -7.17 -18.88
CA GLY A 183 -20.86 -8.30 -19.81
C GLY A 183 -19.44 -8.49 -20.39
N GLN A 184 -18.49 -7.61 -20.06
CA GLN A 184 -17.09 -7.80 -20.47
C GLN A 184 -16.38 -8.81 -19.55
N LEU A 185 -15.36 -9.49 -20.09
CA LEU A 185 -14.47 -10.37 -19.33
C LEU A 185 -13.16 -9.65 -19.02
N ILE A 186 -12.82 -9.56 -17.73
CA ILE A 186 -11.59 -8.97 -17.23
C ILE A 186 -10.78 -10.06 -16.53
N HIS A 187 -9.62 -10.41 -17.08
CA HIS A 187 -8.81 -11.56 -16.62
C HIS A 187 -9.62 -12.85 -16.44
N GLY A 188 -10.62 -13.08 -17.30
CA GLY A 188 -11.50 -14.26 -17.26
C GLY A 188 -12.64 -14.19 -16.25
N ILE A 189 -12.81 -13.09 -15.52
CA ILE A 189 -13.96 -12.84 -14.64
C ILE A 189 -14.93 -11.87 -15.32
N GLU A 190 -16.22 -12.17 -15.26
CA GLU A 190 -17.27 -11.36 -15.87
C GLU A 190 -17.62 -10.13 -15.03
N VAL A 191 -17.86 -9.01 -15.71
CA VAL A 191 -18.50 -7.84 -15.14
C VAL A 191 -20.02 -8.07 -15.13
N ILE A 192 -20.51 -8.60 -14.02
CA ILE A 192 -21.88 -9.10 -13.87
C ILE A 192 -22.95 -8.02 -13.71
N GLY A 193 -22.57 -6.77 -13.44
CA GLY A 193 -23.52 -5.67 -13.42
C GLY A 193 -22.95 -4.34 -12.93
N HIS A 194 -23.82 -3.36 -12.79
CA HIS A 194 -23.47 -2.04 -12.26
C HIS A 194 -23.51 -2.04 -10.73
N ILE A 195 -22.74 -1.15 -10.06
CA ILE A 195 -22.73 -1.01 -8.59
C ILE A 195 -24.15 -0.82 -8.01
N ASN A 196 -25.03 -0.12 -8.73
CA ASN A 196 -26.42 0.10 -8.29
C ASN A 196 -27.27 -1.19 -8.26
N GLN A 197 -26.85 -2.24 -8.96
CA GLN A 197 -27.53 -3.54 -9.00
C GLN A 197 -26.93 -4.53 -8.00
N ALA A 198 -26.01 -4.09 -7.13
CA ALA A 198 -25.33 -4.96 -6.18
C ALA A 198 -26.29 -5.77 -5.29
N GLU A 199 -27.39 -5.16 -4.82
CA GLU A 199 -28.40 -5.84 -3.98
C GLU A 199 -29.02 -7.03 -4.71
N LEU A 200 -29.57 -6.80 -5.91
CA LEU A 200 -30.20 -7.84 -6.75
C LEU A 200 -29.22 -8.97 -7.09
N ILE A 201 -28.00 -8.62 -7.47
CA ILE A 201 -26.96 -9.59 -7.84
C ILE A 201 -26.60 -10.48 -6.64
N ILE A 202 -26.43 -9.89 -5.45
CA ILE A 202 -26.11 -10.68 -4.25
C ILE A 202 -27.27 -11.62 -3.88
N GLU A 203 -28.52 -11.16 -4.02
CA GLU A 203 -29.71 -11.97 -3.81
C GLU A 203 -29.77 -13.14 -4.81
N ASP A 204 -29.52 -12.91 -6.10
CA ASP A 204 -29.50 -13.95 -7.14
C ASP A 204 -28.43 -15.03 -6.85
N PHE A 205 -27.26 -14.62 -6.38
CA PHE A 205 -26.19 -15.54 -5.94
C PHE A 205 -26.61 -16.38 -4.72
N ASN A 206 -27.27 -15.75 -3.75
CA ASN A 206 -27.78 -16.43 -2.56
C ASN A 206 -28.86 -17.46 -2.90
N VAL A 207 -29.80 -17.13 -3.80
CA VAL A 207 -30.85 -18.05 -4.28
C VAL A 207 -30.25 -19.23 -5.04
N SER A 208 -29.19 -18.99 -5.81
CA SER A 208 -28.51 -20.03 -6.60
C SER A 208 -27.62 -20.98 -5.78
N GLY A 209 -27.59 -20.84 -4.45
CA GLY A 209 -26.76 -21.65 -3.55
C GLY A 209 -25.29 -21.25 -3.49
N ASN A 210 -24.89 -20.18 -4.17
CA ASN A 210 -23.52 -19.65 -4.22
C ASN A 210 -23.42 -18.41 -3.32
N LYS A 211 -23.48 -18.61 -1.99
CA LYS A 211 -23.46 -17.50 -1.03
C LYS A 211 -22.17 -16.68 -1.16
N LEU A 212 -22.30 -15.38 -1.42
CA LEU A 212 -21.19 -14.43 -1.38
C LEU A 212 -20.88 -14.05 0.07
N ASP A 213 -19.60 -14.06 0.45
CA ASP A 213 -19.16 -13.71 1.81
C ASP A 213 -18.76 -12.22 1.91
N ARG A 214 -18.11 -11.70 0.87
CA ARG A 214 -17.61 -10.32 0.86
C ARG A 214 -17.80 -9.56 -0.44
N MET A 215 -18.15 -8.28 -0.30
CA MET A 215 -17.92 -7.23 -1.28
C MET A 215 -16.55 -6.58 -1.01
N ILE A 216 -15.67 -6.54 -1.99
CA ILE A 216 -14.35 -5.90 -1.88
C ILE A 216 -14.30 -4.69 -2.79
N ILE A 217 -14.10 -3.49 -2.22
CA ILE A 217 -13.93 -2.26 -2.99
C ILE A 217 -12.57 -2.25 -3.67
N GLY A 218 -12.59 -2.34 -5.01
CA GLY A 218 -11.43 -2.40 -5.90
C GLY A 218 -11.04 -1.06 -6.54
N LEU A 219 -11.81 0.00 -6.28
CA LEU A 219 -11.54 1.35 -6.78
C LEU A 219 -10.66 2.13 -5.79
N ASP A 220 -9.72 2.91 -6.33
CA ASP A 220 -8.93 3.87 -5.55
C ASP A 220 -9.82 4.90 -4.84
N ARG A 221 -10.96 5.22 -5.45
CA ARG A 221 -11.92 6.21 -4.96
C ARG A 221 -13.34 5.74 -5.25
N LEU A 222 -14.19 5.86 -4.25
CA LEU A 222 -15.63 5.60 -4.33
C LEU A 222 -16.32 6.75 -3.59
N ASP A 223 -17.45 7.23 -4.09
CA ASP A 223 -18.19 8.31 -3.41
C ASP A 223 -18.62 7.82 -2.02
N PRO A 224 -18.42 8.58 -0.94
CA PRO A 224 -18.94 8.25 0.39
C PRO A 224 -20.42 7.85 0.39
N LYS A 225 -21.24 8.44 -0.48
CA LYS A 225 -22.64 8.04 -0.66
C LYS A 225 -22.78 6.60 -1.16
N GLN A 226 -21.97 6.20 -2.13
CA GLN A 226 -21.96 4.84 -2.66
C GLN A 226 -21.42 3.84 -1.63
N ILE A 227 -20.39 4.20 -0.84
CA ILE A 227 -19.90 3.36 0.27
C ILE A 227 -21.03 3.12 1.29
N LYS A 228 -21.80 4.17 1.62
CA LYS A 228 -22.95 4.05 2.51
C LYS A 228 -24.02 3.11 1.94
N THR A 229 -24.38 3.25 0.67
CA THR A 229 -25.33 2.34 0.01
C THR A 229 -24.83 0.89 0.04
N LEU A 230 -23.55 0.65 -0.21
CA LEU A 230 -22.97 -0.69 -0.14
C LEU A 230 -22.96 -1.26 1.29
N LEU A 231 -22.77 -0.43 2.32
CA LEU A 231 -22.93 -0.88 3.71
C LEU A 231 -24.38 -1.25 4.02
N GLU A 232 -25.35 -0.46 3.57
CA GLU A 232 -26.78 -0.79 3.74
C GLU A 232 -27.12 -2.13 3.07
N ILE A 233 -26.62 -2.37 1.85
CA ILE A 233 -26.75 -3.64 1.14
C ILE A 233 -26.04 -4.77 1.91
N SER A 234 -24.85 -4.51 2.46
CA SER A 234 -24.08 -5.47 3.28
C SER A 234 -24.89 -5.96 4.47
N HIS A 235 -25.56 -5.05 5.17
CA HIS A 235 -26.38 -5.38 6.33
C HIS A 235 -27.65 -6.16 5.98
N LYS A 236 -28.31 -5.81 4.86
CA LYS A 236 -29.51 -6.51 4.39
C LYS A 236 -29.21 -7.93 3.91
N THR A 237 -28.14 -8.09 3.14
CA THR A 237 -27.81 -9.36 2.46
C THR A 237 -26.91 -10.28 3.30
N GLY A 238 -26.25 -9.75 4.32
CA GLY A 238 -25.24 -10.46 5.11
C GLY A 238 -23.89 -10.61 4.41
N CYS A 239 -23.71 -10.03 3.22
CA CYS A 239 -22.45 -10.02 2.48
C CYS A 239 -21.55 -8.89 3.00
N SER A 240 -20.46 -9.21 3.72
CA SER A 240 -19.66 -8.21 4.44
C SER A 240 -18.89 -7.27 3.49
N LEU A 241 -18.75 -5.99 3.84
CA LEU A 241 -18.04 -5.00 3.01
C LEU A 241 -16.59 -4.80 3.49
N ALA A 242 -15.65 -4.84 2.56
CA ALA A 242 -14.23 -4.60 2.78
C ALA A 242 -13.63 -3.70 1.68
N LYS A 243 -12.47 -3.10 1.93
CA LYS A 243 -11.75 -2.24 0.98
C LYS A 243 -10.29 -2.68 0.85
N LEU A 244 -9.72 -2.51 -0.35
CA LEU A 244 -8.31 -2.76 -0.59
C LEU A 244 -7.43 -1.59 -0.12
N PRO A 245 -6.24 -1.85 0.45
CA PRO A 245 -5.32 -0.81 0.86
C PRO A 245 -4.76 -0.05 -0.35
N PRO A 246 -4.46 1.26 -0.23
CA PRO A 246 -3.97 2.07 -1.35
C PRO A 246 -2.57 1.64 -1.84
N PRO A 247 -2.19 1.95 -3.12
CA PRO A 247 -1.00 1.39 -3.77
C PRO A 247 0.35 1.79 -3.14
N MET A 248 0.39 2.90 -2.40
CA MET A 248 1.61 3.45 -1.79
C MET A 248 1.99 2.79 -0.46
N ASP A 249 1.11 1.96 0.11
CA ASP A 249 1.44 1.19 1.32
C ASP A 249 2.18 -0.11 1.00
N VAL A 250 2.38 -0.45 -0.28
CA VAL A 250 2.95 -1.74 -0.70
C VAL A 250 4.45 -1.66 -1.02
N HIS A 251 4.97 -0.48 -1.36
CA HIS A 251 6.37 -0.36 -1.84
C HIS A 251 7.42 -0.23 -0.71
N ILE A 252 6.98 0.01 0.53
CA ILE A 252 7.87 0.14 1.70
C ILE A 252 7.84 -1.13 2.56
N TYR A 253 6.76 -1.91 2.45
CA TYR A 253 6.51 -3.08 3.27
C TYR A 253 6.77 -4.31 2.40
N GLY A 254 7.91 -4.97 2.61
CA GLY A 254 8.22 -6.23 1.93
C GLY A 254 7.13 -7.25 2.19
N ASP A 255 6.56 -7.84 1.13
CA ASP A 255 5.62 -8.96 1.11
C ASP A 255 4.46 -8.97 2.15
N GLU A 256 4.18 -7.87 2.84
CA GLU A 256 3.01 -7.76 3.72
C GLU A 256 1.76 -7.68 2.85
N LYS A 257 0.93 -8.72 3.00
CA LYS A 257 -0.11 -9.15 2.08
C LYS A 257 -1.09 -8.01 1.76
N PHE A 258 -1.35 -7.80 0.47
CA PHE A 258 -2.38 -6.93 -0.09
C PHE A 258 -3.79 -7.48 0.22
N LEU A 259 -4.17 -7.45 1.49
CA LEU A 259 -5.41 -8.05 2.01
C LEU A 259 -6.51 -7.00 2.18
N PRO A 260 -7.77 -7.34 1.87
CA PRO A 260 -8.90 -6.47 2.16
C PRO A 260 -9.05 -6.22 3.67
N HIS A 261 -9.32 -4.96 4.06
CA HIS A 261 -9.63 -4.59 5.44
C HIS A 261 -11.10 -4.13 5.58
N PRO A 262 -11.70 -4.22 6.78
CA PRO A 262 -13.03 -3.68 7.04
C PRO A 262 -13.09 -2.17 6.77
N ILE A 263 -14.26 -1.68 6.37
CA ILE A 263 -14.51 -0.24 6.20
C ILE A 263 -14.35 0.46 7.55
N ASP A 264 -13.55 1.52 7.58
CA ASP A 264 -13.39 2.36 8.75
C ASP A 264 -14.23 3.65 8.67
N LEU A 265 -14.26 4.41 9.77
CA LEU A 265 -14.96 5.68 9.82
C LEU A 265 -14.32 6.73 8.89
N GLY A 266 -13.00 6.68 8.69
CA GLY A 266 -12.29 7.60 7.81
C GLY A 266 -12.73 7.46 6.36
N ASP A 267 -13.00 6.22 5.92
CA ASP A 267 -13.52 5.89 4.60
C ASP A 267 -14.90 6.53 4.35
N LEU A 268 -15.77 6.57 5.36
CA LEU A 268 -17.11 7.20 5.27
C LEU A 268 -17.08 8.72 5.29
N LEU A 269 -16.03 9.31 5.86
CA LEU A 269 -15.87 10.76 5.92
C LEU A 269 -15.35 11.34 4.61
N GLY A 270 -14.94 10.50 3.64
CA GLY A 270 -14.60 10.92 2.29
C GLY A 270 -13.39 11.85 2.20
N ARG A 271 -12.58 11.92 3.26
CA ARG A 271 -11.44 12.83 3.31
C ARG A 271 -10.33 12.31 2.40
N LYS A 272 -9.83 13.21 1.56
CA LYS A 272 -8.68 12.96 0.69
C LYS A 272 -7.40 12.98 1.53
N GLN A 273 -6.80 11.81 1.78
CA GLN A 273 -5.44 11.76 2.30
C GLN A 273 -4.49 12.44 1.30
N LEU A 274 -3.66 13.36 1.81
CA LEU A 274 -2.65 14.04 1.02
C LEU A 274 -1.55 13.05 0.58
N SER A 275 -0.95 13.28 -0.59
CA SER A 275 0.25 12.55 -0.98
C SER A 275 1.44 13.04 -0.15
N LEU A 276 1.96 12.19 0.72
CA LEU A 276 3.04 12.52 1.66
C LEU A 276 4.40 12.09 1.13
N ASP A 277 5.46 12.82 1.48
CA ASP A 277 6.83 12.45 1.14
C ASP A 277 7.39 11.47 2.17
N LYS A 278 7.00 10.20 2.01
CA LYS A 278 7.41 9.11 2.90
C LYS A 278 8.94 8.93 2.93
N LEU A 279 9.66 9.29 1.86
CA LEU A 279 11.11 9.20 1.83
C LEU A 279 11.74 10.25 2.76
N ALA A 280 11.29 11.50 2.67
CA ALA A 280 11.77 12.57 3.56
C ALA A 280 11.49 12.25 5.03
N MET A 281 10.27 11.76 5.35
CA MET A 281 9.93 11.34 6.71
C MET A 281 10.82 10.19 7.22
N THR A 282 11.09 9.19 6.37
CA THR A 282 11.98 8.08 6.74
C THR A 282 13.40 8.57 6.98
N GLN A 283 13.91 9.49 6.14
CA GLN A 283 15.25 10.05 6.29
C GLN A 283 15.41 10.90 7.56
N LEU A 284 14.35 11.61 7.97
CA LEU A 284 14.33 12.36 9.23
C LEU A 284 14.58 11.45 10.44
N ILE A 285 14.00 10.25 10.43
CA ILE A 285 14.00 9.34 11.59
C ILE A 285 15.16 8.33 11.57
N LYS A 286 15.54 7.85 10.37
CA LYS A 286 16.47 6.74 10.23
C LYS A 286 17.81 7.02 10.90
N GLY A 287 18.21 6.12 11.80
CA GLY A 287 19.50 6.23 12.51
C GLY A 287 19.58 7.37 13.54
N LYS A 288 18.46 8.01 13.90
CA LYS A 288 18.40 9.04 14.94
C LYS A 288 17.95 8.49 16.28
N ARG A 289 18.34 9.16 17.36
CA ARG A 289 17.83 8.94 18.73
C ARG A 289 16.60 9.80 18.93
N ILE A 290 15.44 9.20 19.12
CA ILE A 290 14.16 9.92 19.18
C ILE A 290 13.58 9.81 20.59
N LEU A 291 13.18 10.94 21.17
CA LEU A 291 12.43 10.98 22.42
C LEU A 291 11.00 11.47 22.15
N ILE A 292 10.01 10.73 22.64
CA ILE A 292 8.60 11.12 22.55
C ILE A 292 8.06 11.31 23.95
N THR A 293 7.57 12.51 24.28
CA THR A 293 6.86 12.74 25.56
C THR A 293 5.36 12.60 25.35
N GLY A 294 4.64 12.08 26.35
CA GLY A 294 3.24 11.72 26.19
C GLY A 294 3.08 10.52 25.25
N ALA A 295 4.08 9.63 25.23
CA ALA A 295 4.21 8.52 24.29
C ALA A 295 3.03 7.53 24.34
N GLY A 296 2.34 7.43 25.48
CA GLY A 296 1.16 6.58 25.62
C GLY A 296 -0.16 7.26 25.24
N GLY A 297 -0.16 8.57 24.97
CA GLY A 297 -1.35 9.32 24.54
C GLY A 297 -1.80 8.97 23.11
N SER A 298 -2.96 9.48 22.68
CA SER A 298 -3.50 9.15 21.34
C SER A 298 -2.55 9.54 20.19
N ILE A 299 -1.97 10.74 20.23
CA ILE A 299 -1.01 11.20 19.22
C ILE A 299 0.38 10.59 19.47
N GLY A 300 0.83 10.56 20.73
CA GLY A 300 2.14 10.03 21.09
C GLY A 300 2.30 8.55 20.76
N SER A 301 1.26 7.74 20.95
CA SER A 301 1.31 6.31 20.63
C SER A 301 1.37 6.06 19.13
N GLU A 302 0.68 6.88 18.33
CA GLU A 302 0.77 6.80 16.88
C GLU A 302 2.13 7.29 16.35
N LEU A 303 2.67 8.38 16.91
CA LEU A 303 4.06 8.80 16.67
C LEU A 303 5.00 7.65 16.97
N SER A 304 4.86 7.00 18.12
CA SER A 304 5.71 5.88 18.54
C SER A 304 5.65 4.73 17.53
N ARG A 305 4.46 4.35 17.05
CA ARG A 305 4.28 3.31 16.02
C ARG A 305 4.93 3.67 14.69
N GLN A 306 4.70 4.88 14.17
CA GLN A 306 5.22 5.27 12.86
C GLN A 306 6.74 5.49 12.88
N ILE A 307 7.25 6.09 13.96
CA ILE A 307 8.68 6.27 14.19
C ILE A 307 9.36 4.92 14.34
N ALA A 308 8.79 3.97 15.09
CA ALA A 308 9.38 2.63 15.24
C ALA A 308 9.58 1.89 13.91
N LYS A 309 8.62 2.03 12.99
CA LYS A 309 8.72 1.47 11.63
C LYS A 309 9.79 2.13 10.76
N SER A 310 10.23 3.34 11.10
CA SER A 310 11.17 4.15 10.30
C SER A 310 12.64 3.94 10.68
N SER A 311 12.95 2.85 11.40
CA SER A 311 14.33 2.43 11.77
C SER A 311 15.16 3.50 12.51
N PRO A 312 14.68 4.12 13.60
CA PRO A 312 15.50 4.94 14.48
C PRO A 312 16.66 4.12 15.10
N MET A 313 17.73 4.81 15.49
CA MET A 313 18.83 4.20 16.25
C MET A 313 18.39 3.83 17.67
N HIS A 314 17.57 4.68 18.27
CA HIS A 314 17.05 4.49 19.62
C HIS A 314 15.72 5.23 19.76
N LEU A 315 14.75 4.62 20.45
CA LEU A 315 13.45 5.23 20.71
C LEU A 315 13.16 5.27 22.22
N SER A 316 13.08 6.47 22.77
CA SER A 316 12.74 6.70 24.18
C SER A 316 11.27 7.13 24.29
N LEU A 317 10.47 6.34 25.00
CA LEU A 317 9.04 6.58 25.23
C LEU A 317 8.86 7.15 26.64
N LEU A 318 8.46 8.41 26.75
CA LEU A 318 8.26 9.08 28.02
C LEU A 318 6.77 9.37 28.25
N ASP A 319 6.24 8.92 29.38
CA ASP A 319 4.89 9.28 29.83
C ASP A 319 4.81 9.26 31.37
N HIS A 320 3.95 10.10 31.94
CA HIS A 320 3.62 10.04 33.36
C HIS A 320 2.61 8.91 33.67
N GLY A 321 1.78 8.53 32.69
CA GLY A 321 0.74 7.52 32.85
C GLY A 321 1.31 6.13 32.63
N GLU A 322 1.55 5.40 33.73
CA GLU A 322 2.10 4.04 33.73
C GLU A 322 1.36 3.10 32.75
N PHE A 323 0.02 3.02 32.84
CA PHE A 323 -0.77 2.12 31.99
C PHE A 323 -0.64 2.44 30.50
N ASN A 324 -0.66 3.72 30.15
CA ASN A 324 -0.54 4.15 28.76
C ASN A 324 0.84 3.82 28.19
N LEU A 325 1.89 4.03 29.00
CA LEU A 325 3.26 3.70 28.64
C LEU A 325 3.46 2.19 28.48
N TYR A 326 2.97 1.40 29.44
CA TYR A 326 2.99 -0.07 29.38
C TYR A 326 2.33 -0.59 28.09
N LYS A 327 1.18 -0.04 27.72
CA LYS A 327 0.43 -0.48 26.54
C LYS A 327 1.22 -0.26 25.25
N ILE A 328 1.82 0.92 25.06
CA ILE A 328 2.57 1.22 23.83
C ILE A 328 3.92 0.49 23.80
N ASP A 329 4.58 0.32 24.95
CA ASP A 329 5.81 -0.45 25.09
C ASP A 329 5.62 -1.91 24.63
N ASN A 330 4.57 -2.57 25.13
CA ASN A 330 4.23 -3.92 24.71
C ASN A 330 3.89 -4.01 23.22
N GLU A 331 3.09 -3.07 22.70
CA GLU A 331 2.67 -3.09 21.29
C GLU A 331 3.87 -3.04 20.32
N ILE A 332 4.87 -2.22 20.63
CA ILE A 332 6.06 -2.09 19.77
C ILE A 332 6.97 -3.31 19.92
N LYS A 333 7.12 -3.85 21.14
CA LYS A 333 7.93 -5.04 21.41
C LYS A 333 7.37 -6.30 20.76
N GLU A 334 6.05 -6.53 20.82
CA GLU A 334 5.40 -7.69 20.20
C GLU A 334 5.66 -7.77 18.69
N LYS A 335 5.75 -6.60 18.03
CA LYS A 335 6.00 -6.52 16.59
C LYS A 335 7.49 -6.66 16.22
N ASN A 336 8.39 -6.84 17.20
CA ASN A 336 9.86 -6.93 17.03
C ASN A 336 10.45 -5.83 16.13
N GLN A 337 9.88 -4.63 16.16
CA GLN A 337 10.19 -3.56 15.20
C GLN A 337 11.54 -2.88 15.44
N LEU A 338 12.09 -2.95 16.66
CA LEU A 338 13.32 -2.26 17.03
C LEU A 338 14.15 -3.05 18.05
N SER A 339 15.47 -2.91 17.94
CA SER A 339 16.44 -3.49 18.85
C SER A 339 16.72 -2.63 20.10
N SER A 340 16.33 -1.35 20.11
CA SER A 340 16.65 -0.42 21.20
C SER A 340 15.51 0.55 21.50
N ILE A 341 14.76 0.24 22.57
CA ILE A 341 13.63 1.03 23.08
C ILE A 341 13.77 1.16 24.60
N ASN A 342 13.59 2.36 25.13
CA ASN A 342 13.50 2.62 26.56
C ASN A 342 12.15 3.27 26.92
N SER A 343 11.45 2.69 27.88
CA SER A 343 10.20 3.25 28.42
C SER A 343 10.46 3.93 29.76
N LEU A 344 10.15 5.22 29.85
CA LEU A 344 10.53 6.12 30.94
C LEU A 344 9.28 6.73 31.58
N ILE A 345 8.99 6.33 32.83
CA ILE A 345 7.96 7.00 33.63
C ILE A 345 8.53 8.33 34.14
N ALA A 346 7.94 9.44 33.71
CA ALA A 346 8.32 10.79 34.15
C ALA A 346 7.22 11.82 33.86
N ASP A 347 7.12 12.82 34.74
CA ASP A 347 6.31 14.01 34.52
C ASP A 347 7.17 15.11 33.87
N VAL A 348 6.67 15.73 32.81
CA VAL A 348 7.32 16.87 32.14
C VAL A 348 7.45 18.10 33.04
N ARG A 349 6.73 18.14 34.17
CA ARG A 349 6.83 19.17 35.21
C ARG A 349 8.07 19.00 36.10
N ASP A 350 8.68 17.82 36.15
CA ASP A 350 9.88 17.57 36.95
C ASP A 350 11.15 17.88 36.16
N ARG A 351 11.65 19.10 36.34
CA ARG A 351 12.87 19.58 35.65
C ARG A 351 14.09 18.69 35.88
N ALA A 352 14.35 18.28 37.12
CA ALA A 352 15.54 17.50 37.44
C ALA A 352 15.50 16.12 36.79
N ARG A 353 14.31 15.49 36.79
CA ARG A 353 14.09 14.20 36.12
C ARG A 353 14.25 14.33 34.60
N ILE A 354 13.67 15.36 33.99
CA ILE A 354 13.80 15.60 32.54
C ILE A 354 15.27 15.83 32.15
N GLU A 355 16.01 16.66 32.89
CA GLU A 355 17.43 16.90 32.59
C GLU A 355 18.27 15.62 32.71
N ALA A 356 17.99 14.78 33.72
CA ALA A 356 18.65 13.48 33.86
C ALA A 356 18.34 12.54 32.68
N ILE A 357 17.09 12.53 32.20
CA ILE A 357 16.67 11.76 31.03
C ILE A 357 17.38 12.25 29.77
N PHE A 358 17.39 13.56 29.50
CA PHE A 358 18.09 14.11 28.32
C PHE A 358 19.59 13.79 28.34
N LYS A 359 20.22 13.83 29.51
CA LYS A 359 21.64 13.46 29.68
C LYS A 359 21.90 11.97 29.37
N ALA A 360 21.00 11.08 29.77
CA ALA A 360 21.13 9.64 29.56
C ALA A 360 20.77 9.23 28.13
N GLU A 361 19.62 9.70 27.64
CA GLU A 361 19.03 9.32 26.37
C GLU A 361 19.62 10.07 25.18
N LYS A 362 20.17 11.28 25.37
CA LYS A 362 20.82 12.11 24.33
C LYS A 362 20.01 12.15 23.02
N PRO A 363 18.77 12.64 23.02
CA PRO A 363 17.92 12.64 21.84
C PRO A 363 18.47 13.58 20.75
N ASP A 364 18.41 13.14 19.50
CA ASP A 364 18.61 14.00 18.33
C ASP A 364 17.35 14.81 18.03
N ILE A 365 16.17 14.18 18.16
CA ILE A 365 14.87 14.76 17.87
C ILE A 365 13.90 14.47 19.02
N VAL A 366 13.12 15.49 19.41
CA VAL A 366 12.10 15.38 20.45
C VAL A 366 10.71 15.65 19.88
N PHE A 367 9.78 14.71 20.01
CA PHE A 367 8.36 14.94 19.72
C PHE A 367 7.60 15.15 21.03
N HIS A 368 7.10 16.36 21.26
CA HIS A 368 6.41 16.74 22.48
C HIS A 368 4.88 16.67 22.32
N ALA A 369 4.29 15.55 22.75
CA ALA A 369 2.85 15.31 22.74
C ALA A 369 2.20 15.26 24.14
N ALA A 370 2.96 15.49 25.22
CA ALA A 370 2.43 15.52 26.58
C ALA A 370 1.63 16.80 26.84
N ALA A 371 0.33 16.68 27.14
CA ALA A 371 -0.55 17.80 27.47
C ALA A 371 -1.85 17.33 28.14
N LEU A 372 -2.48 18.23 28.90
CA LEU A 372 -3.88 18.12 29.29
C LEU A 372 -4.76 18.79 28.22
N LYS A 373 -5.70 18.03 27.64
CA LYS A 373 -6.49 18.48 26.48
C LYS A 373 -7.99 18.70 26.74
N HIS A 374 -8.52 18.17 27.84
CA HIS A 374 -9.97 18.19 28.11
C HIS A 374 -10.40 19.57 28.60
N VAL A 375 -11.00 20.38 27.73
CA VAL A 375 -11.40 21.76 28.05
C VAL A 375 -12.17 21.84 29.38
N PRO A 376 -13.27 21.09 29.63
CA PRO A 376 -14.00 21.22 30.89
C PRO A 376 -13.17 20.88 32.14
N LEU A 377 -12.28 19.88 32.05
CA LEU A 377 -11.41 19.50 33.16
C LEU A 377 -10.33 20.54 33.41
N VAL A 378 -9.80 21.16 32.36
CA VAL A 378 -8.78 22.20 32.49
C VAL A 378 -9.40 23.52 32.96
N GLU A 379 -10.64 23.84 32.58
CA GLU A 379 -11.37 25.00 33.13
C GLU A 379 -11.56 24.89 34.64
N THR A 380 -11.86 23.69 35.15
CA THR A 380 -12.00 23.46 36.59
C THR A 380 -10.67 23.27 37.30
N ASN A 381 -9.59 22.98 36.57
CA ASN A 381 -8.23 22.80 37.09
C ASN A 381 -7.21 23.66 36.31
N PRO A 382 -7.34 24.99 36.35
CA PRO A 382 -6.58 25.88 35.46
C PRO A 382 -5.07 25.86 35.75
N ILE A 383 -4.70 25.74 37.04
CA ILE A 383 -3.30 25.66 37.47
C ILE A 383 -2.62 24.41 36.89
N GLU A 384 -3.32 23.26 36.92
CA GLU A 384 -2.81 22.01 36.34
C GLU A 384 -2.63 22.11 34.82
N GLY A 385 -3.57 22.78 34.15
CA GLY A 385 -3.45 23.10 32.72
C GLY A 385 -2.21 23.93 32.40
N ILE A 386 -1.96 25.00 33.16
CA ILE A 386 -0.78 25.87 32.98
C ILE A 386 0.51 25.12 33.31
N HIS A 387 0.54 24.37 34.42
CA HIS A 387 1.71 23.61 34.86
C HIS A 387 2.13 22.56 33.82
N THR A 388 1.19 21.76 33.29
CA THR A 388 1.54 20.79 32.25
C THR A 388 1.81 21.45 30.91
N ASN A 389 0.85 22.22 30.40
CA ASN A 389 0.88 22.62 29.00
C ASN A 389 1.87 23.75 28.74
N SER A 390 2.06 24.67 29.68
CA SER A 390 2.97 25.81 29.52
C SER A 390 4.31 25.58 30.21
N LEU A 391 4.32 25.35 31.53
CA LEU A 391 5.58 25.18 32.28
C LEU A 391 6.29 23.87 31.93
N GLY A 392 5.53 22.77 31.77
CA GLY A 392 6.07 21.50 31.29
C GLY A 392 6.71 21.62 29.91
N THR A 393 6.05 22.30 28.96
CA THR A 393 6.64 22.60 27.65
C THR A 393 7.93 23.42 27.80
N LYS A 394 7.94 24.45 28.65
CA LYS A 394 9.15 25.25 28.91
C LYS A 394 10.31 24.38 29.41
N ILE A 395 10.06 23.43 30.32
CA ILE A 395 11.09 22.51 30.83
C ILE A 395 11.67 21.66 29.69
N ILE A 396 10.82 21.13 28.81
CA ILE A 396 11.28 20.36 27.63
C ILE A 396 12.11 21.25 26.69
N VAL A 397 11.64 22.46 26.38
CA VAL A 397 12.34 23.41 25.51
C VAL A 397 13.71 23.78 26.09
N ASP A 398 13.76 24.10 27.38
CA ASP A 398 15.00 24.44 28.08
C ASP A 398 15.98 23.26 28.09
N ALA A 399 15.49 22.03 28.26
CA ALA A 399 16.31 20.82 28.14
C ALA A 399 16.83 20.62 26.71
N CYS A 400 16.01 20.83 25.68
CA CYS A 400 16.45 20.77 24.28
C CYS A 400 17.60 21.74 23.99
N LEU A 401 17.51 22.98 24.49
CA LEU A 401 18.55 24.00 24.36
C LEU A 401 19.83 23.60 25.13
N LEU A 402 19.68 23.16 26.39
CA LEU A 402 20.80 22.80 27.25
C LEU A 402 21.62 21.64 26.66
N PHE A 403 20.95 20.63 26.10
CA PHE A 403 21.57 19.43 25.55
C PHE A 403 21.77 19.48 24.03
N LYS A 404 21.50 20.62 23.38
CA LYS A 404 21.71 20.87 21.94
C LYS A 404 21.03 19.83 21.04
N VAL A 405 19.77 19.52 21.34
CA VAL A 405 18.91 18.70 20.48
C VAL A 405 18.81 19.36 19.11
N GLN A 406 18.79 18.58 18.02
CA GLN A 406 18.73 19.12 16.66
C GLN A 406 17.36 19.74 16.40
N GLU A 407 16.29 18.99 16.67
CA GLU A 407 14.92 19.43 16.41
C GLU A 407 13.96 19.02 17.53
N MET A 408 13.02 19.90 17.86
CA MET A 408 11.89 19.62 18.74
C MET A 408 10.59 19.99 18.05
N VAL A 409 9.65 19.05 18.02
CA VAL A 409 8.34 19.21 17.41
C VAL A 409 7.28 19.29 18.51
N LEU A 410 6.64 20.45 18.66
CA LEU A 410 5.53 20.68 19.55
C LEU A 410 4.20 20.34 18.84
N ILE A 411 3.46 19.39 19.42
CA ILE A 411 2.08 19.12 19.02
C ILE A 411 1.18 20.20 19.64
N SER A 412 0.49 20.97 18.78
CA SER A 412 -0.46 22.00 19.18
C SER A 412 -1.87 21.74 18.62
N THR A 413 -2.78 22.70 18.80
CA THR A 413 -4.21 22.55 18.53
C THR A 413 -4.80 23.83 17.94
N ASP A 414 -5.84 23.68 17.14
CA ASP A 414 -6.74 24.76 16.71
C ASP A 414 -7.21 25.68 17.86
N LYS A 415 -7.40 25.13 19.07
CA LYS A 415 -7.84 25.87 20.26
C LYS A 415 -6.82 26.88 20.79
N ALA A 416 -5.58 26.84 20.32
CA ALA A 416 -4.57 27.86 20.63
C ALA A 416 -4.74 29.13 19.77
N VAL A 417 -5.58 29.11 18.73
CA VAL A 417 -5.89 30.28 17.90
C VAL A 417 -6.96 31.11 18.60
N ASN A 418 -6.65 32.36 18.95
CA ASN A 418 -7.54 33.28 19.68
C ASN A 418 -8.30 32.58 20.82
N PRO A 419 -7.57 32.03 21.80
CA PRO A 419 -8.12 31.08 22.76
C PRO A 419 -9.20 31.73 23.64
N ILE A 420 -10.35 31.08 23.73
CA ILE A 420 -11.47 31.45 24.60
C ILE A 420 -11.59 30.56 25.85
N ASN A 421 -10.58 29.71 26.09
CA ASN A 421 -10.52 28.75 27.19
C ASN A 421 -9.07 28.62 27.69
N ILE A 422 -8.90 28.23 28.95
CA ILE A 422 -7.61 28.08 29.64
C ILE A 422 -6.72 27.04 28.96
N MET A 423 -7.28 25.92 28.51
CA MET A 423 -6.53 24.88 27.81
C MET A 423 -5.84 25.44 26.56
N GLY A 424 -6.60 26.15 25.72
CA GLY A 424 -6.12 26.83 24.53
C GLY A 424 -5.10 27.93 24.86
N ALA A 425 -5.36 28.73 25.89
CA ALA A 425 -4.45 29.80 26.32
C ALA A 425 -3.09 29.24 26.80
N ALA A 426 -3.11 28.16 27.58
CA ALA A 426 -1.90 27.48 28.05
C ALA A 426 -1.08 26.89 26.90
N LYS A 427 -1.75 26.29 25.90
CA LYS A 427 -1.08 25.83 24.67
C LYS A 427 -0.53 26.99 23.86
N ARG A 428 -1.26 28.11 23.74
CA ARG A 428 -0.76 29.30 23.04
C ARG A 428 0.49 29.89 23.71
N ALA A 429 0.54 29.92 25.04
CA ALA A 429 1.73 30.32 25.78
C ALA A 429 2.93 29.40 25.49
N ALA A 430 2.69 28.09 25.40
CA ALA A 430 3.70 27.10 25.03
C ALA A 430 4.26 27.34 23.61
N GLU A 431 3.38 27.62 22.64
CA GLU A 431 3.80 27.97 21.27
C GLU A 431 4.68 29.21 21.26
N ILE A 432 4.28 30.28 21.95
CA ILE A 432 5.05 31.53 22.01
C ILE A 432 6.46 31.27 22.57
N TYR A 433 6.57 30.42 23.60
CA TYR A 433 7.86 30.04 24.17
C TYR A 433 8.74 29.28 23.16
N CYS A 434 8.18 28.29 22.46
CA CYS A 434 8.89 27.57 21.39
C CYS A 434 9.31 28.51 20.25
N GLN A 435 8.42 29.41 19.80
CA GLN A 435 8.72 30.39 18.75
C GLN A 435 9.86 31.31 19.17
N ALA A 436 9.83 31.83 20.39
CA ALA A 436 10.90 32.67 20.92
C ALA A 436 12.25 31.91 21.01
N ALA A 437 12.22 30.66 21.43
CA ALA A 437 13.40 29.79 21.47
C ALA A 437 13.98 29.53 20.07
N ASP A 438 13.14 29.33 19.05
CA ASP A 438 13.58 29.13 17.66
C ASP A 438 14.20 30.39 17.04
N ILE A 439 13.60 31.55 17.32
CA ILE A 439 14.05 32.83 16.77
C ILE A 439 15.38 33.25 17.43
N SER A 440 15.52 33.05 18.73
CA SER A 440 16.64 33.57 19.53
C SER A 440 17.99 32.88 19.30
N GLN A 441 18.03 31.70 18.67
CA GLN A 441 19.27 30.95 18.43
C GLN A 441 19.22 30.13 17.13
N ASN A 442 20.28 29.38 16.81
CA ASN A 442 20.46 28.62 15.55
C ASN A 442 20.91 27.16 15.76
N VAL A 443 20.93 26.69 17.01
CA VAL A 443 21.40 25.36 17.41
C VAL A 443 20.28 24.34 17.37
N THR A 444 19.16 24.63 18.04
CA THR A 444 17.99 23.73 18.12
C THR A 444 16.84 24.34 17.35
N ARG A 445 16.20 23.55 16.51
CA ARG A 445 15.00 23.98 15.79
C ARG A 445 13.74 23.63 16.56
N PHE A 446 12.81 24.57 16.70
CA PHE A 446 11.51 24.35 17.33
C PHE A 446 10.39 24.49 16.31
N ILE A 447 9.71 23.39 16.04
CA ILE A 447 8.65 23.27 15.04
C ILE A 447 7.33 23.11 15.79
N THR A 448 6.37 23.98 15.53
CA THR A 448 5.02 23.85 16.10
C THR A 448 4.05 23.44 15.01
N VAL A 449 3.26 22.39 15.26
CA VAL A 449 2.24 21.91 14.32
C VAL A 449 0.86 22.00 14.96
N ARG A 450 -0.06 22.75 14.34
CA ARG A 450 -1.45 22.88 14.74
C ARG A 450 -2.35 22.02 13.85
N PHE A 451 -3.26 21.30 14.48
CA PHE A 451 -4.36 20.63 13.80
C PHE A 451 -5.61 20.60 14.67
N GLY A 452 -6.73 20.26 14.04
CA GLY A 452 -8.05 20.19 14.67
C GLY A 452 -8.29 18.87 15.38
N ASN A 453 -9.53 18.37 15.31
CA ASN A 453 -9.89 17.14 15.99
C ASN A 453 -9.34 15.91 15.25
N VAL A 454 -8.96 14.91 16.04
CA VAL A 454 -8.48 13.62 15.54
C VAL A 454 -9.49 12.53 15.90
N LEU A 455 -9.88 11.74 14.90
CA LEU A 455 -10.86 10.66 15.02
C LEU A 455 -10.39 9.62 16.04
N GLY A 456 -11.30 9.17 16.91
CA GLY A 456 -11.03 8.12 17.89
C GLY A 456 -10.05 8.51 19.01
N SER A 457 -9.66 9.78 19.14
CA SER A 457 -8.77 10.19 20.24
C SER A 457 -9.44 10.02 21.61
N ALA A 458 -8.65 9.73 22.65
CA ALA A 458 -9.17 9.41 23.98
C ALA A 458 -10.12 10.49 24.52
N GLY A 459 -11.29 10.08 25.02
CA GLY A 459 -12.32 10.97 25.56
C GLY A 459 -12.88 11.99 24.55
N SER A 460 -12.85 11.68 23.25
CA SER A 460 -13.53 12.45 22.21
C SER A 460 -14.96 11.96 21.98
N VAL A 461 -15.68 12.62 21.05
CA VAL A 461 -17.09 12.31 20.74
C VAL A 461 -17.31 10.89 20.20
N ILE A 462 -16.35 10.32 19.48
CA ILE A 462 -16.49 8.98 18.90
C ILE A 462 -16.46 7.89 19.98
N PRO A 463 -15.47 7.84 20.89
CA PRO A 463 -15.53 6.95 22.05
C PRO A 463 -16.80 7.10 22.89
N LEU A 464 -17.29 8.34 23.08
CA LEU A 464 -18.55 8.60 23.77
C LEU A 464 -19.73 7.96 23.03
N PHE A 465 -19.80 8.11 21.70
CA PHE A 465 -20.84 7.47 20.89
C PHE A 465 -20.72 5.95 20.90
N GLN A 466 -19.51 5.39 20.84
CA GLN A 466 -19.30 3.94 20.95
C GLN A 466 -19.78 3.42 22.31
N GLU A 467 -19.50 4.13 23.40
CA GLU A 467 -20.00 3.77 24.74
C GLU A 467 -21.54 3.86 24.79
N GLN A 468 -22.13 4.94 24.28
CA GLN A 468 -23.58 5.11 24.22
C GLN A 468 -24.25 4.01 23.38
N LEU A 469 -23.68 3.64 22.24
CA LEU A 469 -24.16 2.54 21.39
C LEU A 469 -24.05 1.20 22.10
N SER A 470 -22.96 0.94 22.83
CA SER A 470 -22.80 -0.29 23.62
C SER A 470 -23.87 -0.45 24.70
N LYS A 471 -24.45 0.66 25.17
CA LYS A 471 -25.55 0.72 26.15
C LYS A 471 -26.95 0.71 25.49
N GLY A 472 -27.03 0.67 24.15
CA GLY A 472 -28.28 0.68 23.40
C GLY A 472 -28.82 2.06 23.01
N GLY A 473 -28.04 3.14 23.20
CA GLY A 473 -28.40 4.52 22.86
C GLY A 473 -29.27 5.23 23.91
N PRO A 474 -29.77 6.45 23.62
CA PRO A 474 -29.56 7.26 22.41
C PRO A 474 -28.16 7.88 22.33
N LEU A 475 -27.75 8.26 21.12
CA LEU A 475 -26.57 9.11 20.94
C LEU A 475 -26.89 10.56 21.29
N THR A 476 -26.00 11.25 22.03
CA THR A 476 -26.24 12.64 22.45
C THR A 476 -25.44 13.64 21.65
N VAL A 477 -26.09 14.53 20.92
CA VAL A 477 -25.45 15.61 20.15
C VAL A 477 -25.74 16.95 20.81
N THR A 478 -24.73 17.80 20.93
CA THR A 478 -24.86 19.08 21.66
C THR A 478 -25.77 20.07 20.94
N HIS A 479 -25.69 20.19 19.62
CA HIS A 479 -26.54 21.08 18.81
C HIS A 479 -26.62 20.52 17.38
N PRO A 480 -27.76 20.62 16.66
CA PRO A 480 -27.90 20.06 15.31
C PRO A 480 -26.87 20.61 14.29
N ASP A 481 -26.49 21.87 14.43
CA ASP A 481 -25.55 22.55 13.53
C ASP A 481 -24.09 22.53 13.99
N VAL A 482 -23.75 21.77 15.03
CA VAL A 482 -22.36 21.72 15.49
C VAL A 482 -21.48 20.98 14.47
N GLU A 483 -20.51 21.71 13.93
CA GLU A 483 -19.56 21.20 12.94
C GLU A 483 -18.13 21.14 13.51
N ARG A 484 -17.37 20.11 13.11
CA ARG A 484 -15.96 19.95 13.49
C ARG A 484 -15.14 19.42 12.33
N PHE A 485 -13.90 19.89 12.26
CA PHE A 485 -12.89 19.36 11.35
C PHE A 485 -12.28 18.08 11.91
N PHE A 486 -12.16 17.04 11.09
CA PHE A 486 -11.61 15.75 11.50
C PHE A 486 -10.51 15.26 10.56
N MET A 487 -9.53 14.57 11.14
CA MET A 487 -8.54 13.76 10.43
C MET A 487 -8.30 12.46 11.20
N THR A 488 -7.73 11.44 10.55
CA THR A 488 -7.34 10.21 11.28
C THR A 488 -6.10 10.47 12.12
N VAL A 489 -5.86 9.66 13.16
CA VAL A 489 -4.64 9.78 13.98
C VAL A 489 -3.40 9.57 13.12
N SER A 490 -3.43 8.58 12.24
CA SER A 490 -2.31 8.26 11.35
C SER A 490 -2.01 9.42 10.41
N GLU A 491 -3.02 10.02 9.77
CA GLU A 491 -2.83 11.18 8.88
C GLU A 491 -2.28 12.39 9.64
N ALA A 492 -2.77 12.66 10.87
CA ALA A 492 -2.27 13.75 11.69
C ALA A 492 -0.78 13.59 11.98
N VAL A 493 -0.37 12.38 12.37
CA VAL A 493 1.02 12.07 12.70
C VAL A 493 1.91 12.11 11.45
N GLU A 494 1.45 11.58 10.32
CA GLU A 494 2.21 11.65 9.07
C GLU A 494 2.45 13.09 8.64
N LEU A 495 1.45 13.97 8.73
CA LEU A 495 1.61 15.39 8.42
C LEU A 495 2.51 16.12 9.44
N VAL A 496 2.52 15.70 10.71
CA VAL A 496 3.48 16.20 11.71
C VAL A 496 4.91 15.79 11.34
N LEU A 497 5.12 14.53 10.97
CA LEU A 497 6.43 14.03 10.52
C LEU A 497 6.89 14.73 9.24
N GLN A 498 5.96 14.97 8.31
CA GLN A 498 6.22 15.74 7.09
C GLN A 498 6.65 17.17 7.43
N ALA A 499 5.95 17.85 8.33
CA ALA A 499 6.28 19.22 8.75
C ALA A 499 7.68 19.30 9.37
N ALA A 500 8.07 18.28 10.15
CA ALA A 500 9.43 18.16 10.66
C ALA A 500 10.45 17.91 9.54
N ALA A 501 10.12 17.06 8.57
CA ALA A 501 11.00 16.68 7.46
C ALA A 501 11.24 17.81 6.43
N LEU A 502 10.41 18.87 6.40
CA LEU A 502 10.55 19.99 5.45
C LEU A 502 11.88 20.76 5.58
N GLY A 503 12.61 20.60 6.69
CA GLY A 503 13.93 21.22 6.85
C GLY A 503 13.90 22.76 6.89
N PRO A 504 15.03 23.41 7.20
CA PRO A 504 15.11 24.87 7.28
C PRO A 504 14.92 25.53 5.91
N HIS A 505 14.05 26.54 5.84
CA HIS A 505 13.90 27.45 4.69
C HIS A 505 13.78 28.90 5.18
N GLU A 506 13.89 29.89 4.28
CA GLU A 506 14.01 31.32 4.63
C GLU A 506 12.93 31.82 5.62
N GLN A 507 11.71 31.29 5.53
CA GLN A 507 10.57 31.68 6.39
C GLN A 507 10.32 30.70 7.54
N SER A 508 11.22 29.76 7.80
CA SER A 508 10.91 28.64 8.68
C SER A 508 11.17 28.89 10.17
N LYS A 509 11.91 29.96 10.51
CA LYS A 509 12.21 30.33 11.89
C LYS A 509 10.98 30.86 12.60
N GLY A 510 10.67 30.28 13.76
CA GLY A 510 9.51 30.63 14.58
C GLY A 510 8.18 30.30 13.91
N SER A 511 8.19 29.51 12.84
CA SER A 511 6.98 29.23 12.06
C SER A 511 6.10 28.18 12.72
N ILE A 512 4.80 28.41 12.61
CA ILE A 512 3.76 27.47 13.04
C ILE A 512 3.13 26.87 11.80
N TYR A 513 3.26 25.56 11.65
CA TYR A 513 2.59 24.82 10.61
C TYR A 513 1.12 24.61 11.00
N VAL A 514 0.22 24.85 10.07
CA VAL A 514 -1.21 24.59 10.23
C VAL A 514 -1.60 23.55 9.20
N LEU A 515 -2.13 22.42 9.66
CA LEU A 515 -2.56 21.36 8.76
C LEU A 515 -3.90 21.73 8.12
N ASP A 516 -4.02 21.51 6.82
CA ASP A 516 -5.30 21.59 6.14
C ASP A 516 -6.19 20.43 6.62
N MET A 517 -7.32 20.79 7.22
CA MET A 517 -8.24 19.83 7.79
C MET A 517 -9.39 19.45 6.83
N GLY A 518 -9.38 19.96 5.60
CA GLY A 518 -10.45 19.73 4.62
C GLY A 518 -11.77 20.34 5.05
N THR A 519 -12.88 19.69 4.68
CA THR A 519 -14.23 20.18 4.97
C THR A 519 -14.69 19.80 6.38
N PRO A 520 -15.38 20.70 7.09
CA PRO A 520 -15.95 20.37 8.39
C PRO A 520 -17.10 19.37 8.24
N ILE A 521 -17.34 18.58 9.28
CA ILE A 521 -18.38 17.55 9.34
C ILE A 521 -19.34 17.89 10.48
N LYS A 522 -20.65 17.81 10.23
CA LYS A 522 -21.67 17.92 11.28
C LYS A 522 -21.61 16.71 12.20
N ILE A 523 -21.62 16.96 13.52
CA ILE A 523 -21.55 15.88 14.52
C ILE A 523 -22.80 14.99 14.47
N ILE A 524 -23.96 15.53 14.06
CA ILE A 524 -25.16 14.72 13.84
C ILE A 524 -24.99 13.72 12.69
N ASP A 525 -24.31 14.11 11.61
CA ASP A 525 -24.03 13.22 10.48
C ASP A 525 -23.01 12.15 10.87
N LEU A 526 -22.01 12.51 11.67
CA LEU A 526 -21.08 11.54 12.28
C LEU A 526 -21.80 10.50 13.15
N ALA A 527 -22.76 10.94 13.97
CA ALA A 527 -23.57 10.05 14.80
C ALA A 527 -24.38 9.07 13.93
N ARG A 528 -25.03 9.57 12.86
CA ARG A 528 -25.76 8.74 11.90
C ARG A 528 -24.85 7.71 11.22
N GLN A 529 -23.65 8.12 10.78
CA GLN A 529 -22.69 7.23 10.15
C GLN A 529 -22.22 6.12 11.09
N LEU A 530 -21.98 6.41 12.37
CA LEU A 530 -21.60 5.40 13.35
C LEU A 530 -22.73 4.39 13.63
N ILE A 531 -23.98 4.85 13.64
CA ILE A 531 -25.15 3.96 13.76
C ILE A 531 -25.22 3.04 12.53
N SER A 532 -25.02 3.58 11.32
CA SER A 532 -25.00 2.78 10.09
C SER A 532 -23.85 1.75 10.06
N LEU A 533 -22.65 2.11 10.55
CA LEU A 533 -21.49 1.19 10.59
C LEU A 533 -21.74 -0.07 11.42
N ILE A 534 -22.58 0.01 12.46
CA ILE A 534 -22.92 -1.14 13.31
C ILE A 534 -24.16 -1.90 12.80
N GLY A 535 -24.63 -1.61 11.59
CA GLY A 535 -25.81 -2.25 10.99
C GLY A 535 -27.13 -1.85 11.60
N LYS A 536 -27.22 -0.63 12.14
CA LYS A 536 -28.45 -0.06 12.69
C LYS A 536 -28.90 1.12 11.83
N THR A 537 -30.22 1.36 11.82
CA THR A 537 -30.84 2.45 11.08
C THR A 537 -30.94 3.69 11.98
N PRO A 538 -30.31 4.82 11.63
CA PRO A 538 -30.40 6.04 12.42
C PRO A 538 -31.83 6.52 12.56
N ASP A 539 -32.17 7.07 13.74
CA ASP A 539 -33.50 7.60 14.07
C ASP A 539 -34.64 6.55 14.13
N GLN A 540 -34.38 5.29 13.76
CA GLN A 540 -35.30 4.15 13.90
C GLN A 540 -34.82 3.17 14.98
N ASP A 541 -33.67 2.54 14.77
CA ASP A 541 -33.10 1.56 15.70
C ASP A 541 -32.39 2.25 16.88
N ILE A 542 -31.70 3.36 16.61
CA ILE A 542 -31.00 4.16 17.60
C ILE A 542 -31.39 5.63 17.40
N LYS A 543 -31.96 6.25 18.43
CA LYS A 543 -32.32 7.67 18.43
C LYS A 543 -31.10 8.56 18.65
N ILE A 544 -31.10 9.74 18.03
CA ILE A 544 -30.17 10.83 18.33
C ILE A 544 -30.90 11.89 19.14
N LYS A 545 -30.41 12.21 20.34
CA LYS A 545 -30.98 13.22 21.24
C LYS A 545 -30.14 14.50 21.20
N ILE A 546 -30.77 15.63 20.90
CA ILE A 546 -30.16 16.95 21.07
C ILE A 546 -30.24 17.34 22.55
N ILE A 547 -29.10 17.74 23.14
CA ILE A 547 -28.97 17.99 24.58
C ILE A 547 -28.60 19.44 24.94
N GLY A 548 -28.54 20.35 23.96
CA GLY A 548 -28.15 21.74 24.15
C GLY A 548 -28.85 22.67 23.17
#